data_AF-A0A955HV87-F1
#
_entry.id   AF-A0A955HV87-F1
#
_cell.length_a   1.000
_cell.length_b   1.000
_cell.length_c   1.000
_cell.angle_alpha   90.00
_cell.angle_beta   90.00
_cell.angle_gamma   90.00
#
_symmetry.space_group_name_H-M   'P 1'
#
loop_
_entity.id
_entity.type
_entity.pdbx_description
1 polymer ?
#
loop_
_entity_poly.entity_id
_entity_poly.type
_entity_poly.pdbx_seq_one_letter_code
_entity_poly.pdbx_strand_id
1 'polypeptide(L)'
;MSHFSLISGLLSLQLLFGGSFVVDGPSMEPTLHNGDVFLVEPVWNADEYDRGDVVVFSLEDDPDYFYVKRIIGLPGEEIQIRSNGVYVNDEFLKEPYLVADTTSVPGVSRYVDDFSQTYNVPAGTFFVLGDNREQSLDSRHFENPYIPVNRVRGKYAVNVFEEEQPVNWSTVVIHTDDGPVPFNVEVAETQDQRMQGLMFRESLDRGYGMYFIFDEEAVVAFWMKNTLIPLDMIFVDDQGYIVHIVKRAQPCKRERCLTYPSKFPAKYVLEIGSLETNHFGIEIGDRVEFIRGNS
;
A
#
# COMPACT_ATOMS: atom_id res chain seq x y z
N MET A 1 1.02 36.95 5.54
CA MET A 1 -0.37 36.83 5.04
C MET A 1 -0.76 35.39 4.68
N SER A 2 0.09 34.37 4.85
CA SER A 2 -0.21 32.96 4.51
C SER A 2 -0.89 32.14 5.60
N HIS A 3 -0.70 32.45 6.89
CA HIS A 3 -1.27 31.64 7.98
C HIS A 3 -2.79 31.81 8.17
N PHE A 4 -3.37 32.95 7.77
CA PHE A 4 -4.81 33.20 7.94
C PHE A 4 -5.68 32.47 6.90
N SER A 5 -5.19 32.26 5.67
CA SER A 5 -5.93 31.51 4.62
C SER A 5 -5.96 30.00 4.85
N LEU A 6 -4.90 29.41 5.43
CA LEU A 6 -4.83 27.98 5.74
C LEU A 6 -5.79 27.59 6.86
N ILE A 7 -5.83 28.39 7.93
CA ILE A 7 -6.75 28.15 9.06
C ILE A 7 -8.21 28.31 8.60
N SER A 8 -8.53 29.29 7.75
CA SER A 8 -9.90 29.43 7.22
C SER A 8 -10.30 28.28 6.29
N GLY A 9 -9.37 27.77 5.48
CA GLY A 9 -9.59 26.64 4.58
C GLY A 9 -9.87 25.33 5.34
N LEU A 10 -9.04 25.03 6.35
CA LEU A 10 -9.19 23.83 7.19
C LEU A 10 -10.50 23.86 8.00
N LEU A 11 -10.87 25.02 8.55
CA LEU A 11 -12.13 25.21 9.27
C LEU A 11 -13.34 25.04 8.33
N SER A 12 -13.24 25.51 7.08
CA SER A 12 -14.31 25.36 6.08
C SER A 12 -14.45 23.92 5.57
N LEU A 13 -13.35 23.16 5.49
CA LEU A 13 -13.37 21.75 5.13
C LEU A 13 -13.99 20.92 6.26
N GLN A 14 -13.62 21.16 7.52
CA GLN A 14 -14.26 20.50 8.67
C GLN A 14 -15.78 20.73 8.78
N LEU A 15 -16.32 21.81 8.21
CA LEU A 15 -17.77 22.06 8.18
C LEU A 15 -18.53 21.22 7.13
N LEU A 16 -17.83 20.73 6.10
CA LEU A 16 -18.38 19.83 5.06
C LEU A 16 -18.33 18.36 5.49
N PHE A 17 -17.43 18.01 6.41
CA PHE A 17 -17.18 16.65 6.88
C PHE A 17 -17.67 16.47 8.33
N GLY A 18 -17.99 15.23 8.73
CA GLY A 18 -18.54 14.87 10.06
C GLY A 18 -17.55 14.96 11.22
N GLY A 19 -16.30 15.37 10.94
CA GLY A 19 -15.20 15.53 11.89
C GLY A 19 -13.85 15.12 11.29
N SER A 20 -12.78 15.37 12.04
CA SER A 20 -11.42 14.86 11.78
C SER A 20 -10.97 13.93 12.89
N PHE A 21 -10.30 12.84 12.54
CA PHE A 21 -9.81 11.81 13.47
C PHE A 21 -8.32 11.58 13.25
N VAL A 22 -7.61 11.18 14.31
CA VAL A 22 -6.22 10.73 14.25
C VAL A 22 -6.22 9.21 14.43
N VAL A 23 -5.53 8.49 13.56
CA VAL A 23 -5.35 7.05 13.66
C VAL A 23 -4.37 6.76 14.79
N ASP A 24 -4.81 5.94 15.74
CA ASP A 24 -4.00 5.45 16.86
C ASP A 24 -3.86 3.93 16.73
N GLY A 25 -2.65 3.48 16.42
CA GLY A 25 -2.28 2.08 16.26
C GLY A 25 -2.33 1.51 14.83
N PRO A 26 -1.83 0.27 14.65
CA PRO A 26 -1.53 -0.31 13.34
C PRO A 26 -2.68 -1.12 12.72
N SER A 27 -3.86 -1.16 13.34
CA SER A 27 -4.93 -2.13 13.01
C SER A 27 -5.48 -2.05 11.58
N MET A 28 -5.28 -0.91 10.91
CA MET A 28 -5.74 -0.65 9.55
C MET A 28 -4.57 -0.59 8.54
N GLU A 29 -3.34 -0.91 8.95
CA GLU A 29 -2.22 -0.98 8.01
C GLU A 29 -2.45 -2.10 6.97
N PRO A 30 -2.07 -1.89 5.70
CA PRO A 30 -1.37 -0.72 5.15
C PRO A 30 -2.31 0.43 4.72
N THR A 31 -3.63 0.29 4.85
CA THR A 31 -4.60 1.30 4.39
C THR A 31 -4.52 2.60 5.17
N LEU A 32 -4.36 2.52 6.49
CA LEU A 32 -4.17 3.67 7.38
C LEU A 32 -3.04 3.37 8.36
N HIS A 33 -2.12 4.32 8.50
CA HIS A 33 -0.95 4.23 9.38
C HIS A 33 -1.17 4.99 10.69
N ASN A 34 -0.49 4.56 11.74
CA ASN A 34 -0.50 5.27 13.00
C ASN A 34 -0.04 6.73 12.83
N GLY A 35 -0.87 7.67 13.28
CA GLY A 35 -0.63 9.11 13.16
C GLY A 35 -1.30 9.76 11.96
N ASP A 36 -1.86 8.99 11.01
CA ASP A 36 -2.67 9.53 9.92
C ASP A 36 -3.84 10.34 10.48
N VAL A 37 -4.17 11.46 9.86
CA VAL A 37 -5.33 12.25 10.24
C VAL A 37 -6.27 12.35 9.07
N PHE A 38 -7.52 11.96 9.28
CA PHE A 38 -8.50 11.84 8.22
C PHE A 38 -9.86 12.45 8.54
N LEU A 39 -10.53 12.86 7.47
CA LEU A 39 -11.86 13.42 7.45
C LEU A 39 -12.84 12.29 7.25
N VAL A 40 -13.97 12.44 7.89
CA VAL A 40 -15.07 11.51 7.79
C VAL A 40 -16.22 12.17 7.05
N GLU A 41 -16.70 11.55 5.98
CA GLU A 41 -17.94 11.95 5.32
C GLU A 41 -19.13 11.62 6.23
N PRO A 42 -19.97 12.61 6.58
CA PRO A 42 -21.16 12.36 7.35
C PRO A 42 -22.15 11.60 6.45
N VAL A 43 -22.52 10.39 6.88
CA VAL A 43 -23.52 9.59 6.20
C VAL A 43 -24.85 9.80 6.89
N TRP A 44 -25.87 10.15 6.12
CA TRP A 44 -27.20 10.49 6.65
C TRP A 44 -28.16 9.30 6.57
N ASN A 45 -27.89 8.32 5.70
CA ASN A 45 -28.68 7.10 5.57
C ASN A 45 -27.83 5.84 5.63
N ALA A 46 -28.31 4.83 6.36
CA ALA A 46 -27.67 3.52 6.50
C ALA A 46 -27.43 2.80 5.16
N ASP A 47 -28.31 3.01 4.18
CA ASP A 47 -28.25 2.38 2.86
C ASP A 47 -27.11 2.91 1.99
N GLU A 48 -26.46 4.00 2.41
CA GLU A 48 -25.33 4.55 1.68
C GLU A 48 -24.03 3.79 1.95
N TYR A 49 -23.96 2.92 2.96
CA TYR A 49 -22.76 2.12 3.27
C TYR A 49 -22.64 0.89 2.38
N ASP A 50 -21.43 0.71 1.83
CA ASP A 50 -21.07 -0.41 0.97
C ASP A 50 -20.07 -1.34 1.67
N ARG A 51 -20.06 -2.61 1.26
CA ARG A 51 -18.99 -3.52 1.68
C ARG A 51 -17.65 -2.97 1.20
N GLY A 52 -16.68 -2.93 2.10
CA GLY A 52 -15.36 -2.39 1.83
C GLY A 52 -15.17 -0.95 2.28
N ASP A 53 -16.23 -0.24 2.68
CA ASP A 53 -16.07 1.08 3.29
C ASP A 53 -15.25 1.00 4.58
N VAL A 54 -14.32 1.94 4.77
CA VAL A 54 -13.65 2.15 6.06
C VAL A 54 -14.49 3.14 6.86
N VAL A 55 -14.87 2.79 8.08
CA VAL A 55 -15.82 3.55 8.88
C VAL A 55 -15.31 3.84 10.27
N VAL A 56 -15.70 4.99 10.80
CA VAL A 56 -15.45 5.39 12.18
C VAL A 56 -16.71 5.16 13.00
N PHE A 57 -16.58 4.48 14.14
CA PHE A 57 -17.72 4.14 15.00
C PHE A 57 -17.29 4.06 16.46
N SER A 58 -18.25 4.06 17.38
CA SER A 58 -18.00 3.76 18.80
C SER A 58 -18.72 2.49 19.24
N LEU A 59 -18.17 1.80 20.24
CA LEU A 59 -18.77 0.59 20.81
C LEU A 59 -19.74 0.95 21.94
N GLU A 60 -20.74 0.13 22.21
CA GLU A 60 -21.73 0.42 23.28
C GLU A 60 -21.09 0.48 24.67
N ASP A 61 -20.09 -0.37 24.91
CA ASP A 61 -19.31 -0.48 26.15
C ASP A 61 -18.16 0.53 26.23
N ASP A 62 -17.72 1.10 25.11
CA ASP A 62 -16.74 2.19 25.05
C ASP A 62 -17.25 3.35 24.18
N PRO A 63 -18.24 4.13 24.67
CA PRO A 63 -18.92 5.13 23.86
C PRO A 63 -18.11 6.41 23.59
N ASP A 64 -17.07 6.65 24.38
CA ASP A 64 -16.23 7.84 24.30
C ASP A 64 -15.00 7.62 23.41
N TYR A 65 -14.71 6.37 23.03
CA TYR A 65 -13.63 6.02 22.11
C TYR A 65 -14.16 5.69 20.71
N PHE A 66 -13.41 6.13 19.70
CA PHE A 66 -13.73 5.86 18.30
C PHE A 66 -12.76 4.83 17.71
N TYR A 67 -13.33 3.84 17.04
CA TYR A 67 -12.62 2.83 16.28
C TYR A 67 -12.75 3.10 14.79
N VAL A 68 -11.72 2.73 14.03
CA VAL A 68 -11.74 2.72 12.56
C VAL A 68 -11.53 1.29 12.07
N LYS A 69 -12.46 0.77 11.25
CA LYS A 69 -12.41 -0.58 10.67
C LYS A 69 -13.09 -0.60 9.30
N ARG A 70 -12.87 -1.67 8.52
CA ARG A 70 -13.52 -1.89 7.23
C ARG A 70 -14.81 -2.70 7.39
N ILE A 71 -15.88 -2.31 6.72
CA ILE A 71 -17.12 -3.09 6.63
C ILE A 71 -16.86 -4.34 5.79
N ILE A 72 -17.02 -5.49 6.43
CA ILE A 72 -16.87 -6.81 5.81
C ILE A 72 -18.21 -7.50 5.62
N GLY A 73 -19.17 -7.31 6.52
CA GLY A 73 -20.52 -7.86 6.40
C GLY A 73 -21.61 -6.79 6.53
N LEU A 74 -22.57 -6.85 5.60
CA LEU A 74 -23.74 -5.98 5.54
C LEU A 74 -24.95 -6.62 6.26
N PRO A 75 -25.99 -5.85 6.60
CA PRO A 75 -27.19 -6.36 7.24
C PRO A 75 -27.79 -7.57 6.53
N GLY A 76 -28.06 -8.64 7.28
CA GLY A 76 -28.69 -9.86 6.77
C GLY A 76 -27.74 -10.88 6.14
N GLU A 77 -26.44 -10.61 6.13
CA GLU A 77 -25.44 -11.52 5.57
C GLU A 77 -24.85 -12.48 6.60
N GLU A 78 -24.38 -13.62 6.11
CA GLU A 78 -23.56 -14.54 6.87
C GLU A 78 -22.09 -14.33 6.53
N ILE A 79 -21.25 -14.10 7.55
CA ILE A 79 -19.80 -14.02 7.44
C ILE A 79 -19.20 -15.28 8.03
N GLN A 80 -18.39 -15.97 7.24
CA GLN A 80 -17.63 -17.12 7.70
C GLN A 80 -16.14 -16.83 7.57
N ILE A 81 -15.43 -16.93 8.69
CA ILE A 81 -13.99 -16.79 8.74
C ILE A 81 -13.40 -18.20 8.76
N ARG A 82 -12.72 -18.57 7.67
CA ARG A 82 -12.09 -19.88 7.47
C ARG A 82 -10.57 -19.72 7.40
N SER A 83 -9.84 -20.83 7.42
CA SER A 83 -8.36 -20.84 7.42
C SER A 83 -7.71 -20.16 6.22
N ASN A 84 -8.43 -20.08 5.09
CA ASN A 84 -7.95 -19.52 3.84
C ASN A 84 -8.55 -18.14 3.51
N GLY A 85 -9.34 -17.54 4.41
CA GLY A 85 -9.88 -16.19 4.25
C GLY A 85 -11.35 -16.06 4.68
N VAL A 86 -11.95 -14.95 4.25
CA VAL A 86 -13.32 -14.58 4.61
C VAL A 86 -14.29 -14.98 3.49
N TYR A 87 -15.45 -15.48 3.89
CA TYR A 87 -16.56 -15.80 3.01
C TYR A 87 -17.80 -15.00 3.43
N VAL A 88 -18.56 -14.53 2.45
CA VAL A 88 -19.84 -13.85 2.63
C VAL A 88 -20.90 -14.67 1.93
N ASN A 89 -21.91 -15.15 2.66
CA ASN A 89 -22.97 -16.01 2.13
C ASN A 89 -22.38 -17.19 1.30
N ASP A 90 -21.38 -17.88 1.87
CA ASP A 90 -20.60 -18.97 1.25
C ASP A 90 -19.71 -18.59 0.03
N GLU A 91 -19.68 -17.33 -0.40
CA GLU A 91 -18.79 -16.87 -1.47
C GLU A 91 -17.49 -16.30 -0.92
N PHE A 92 -16.34 -16.71 -1.48
CA PHE A 92 -15.04 -16.20 -1.06
C PHE A 92 -14.92 -14.70 -1.35
N LEU A 93 -14.67 -13.91 -0.31
CA LEU A 93 -14.50 -12.47 -0.43
C LEU A 93 -13.12 -12.14 -0.99
N LYS A 94 -13.06 -11.41 -2.10
CA LYS A 94 -11.80 -10.86 -2.61
C LYS A 94 -11.43 -9.62 -1.82
N GLU A 95 -10.25 -9.63 -1.23
CA GLU A 95 -9.77 -8.57 -0.33
C GLU A 95 -8.47 -7.95 -0.89
N PRO A 96 -8.53 -7.15 -1.97
CA PRO A 96 -7.32 -6.61 -2.62
C PRO A 96 -6.56 -5.60 -1.76
N TYR A 97 -7.16 -5.13 -0.67
CA TYR A 97 -6.56 -4.23 0.33
C TYR A 97 -5.67 -4.96 1.35
N LEU A 98 -5.64 -6.30 1.34
CA LEU A 98 -4.76 -7.09 2.19
C LEU A 98 -3.42 -7.36 1.50
N VAL A 99 -2.33 -7.30 2.26
CA VAL A 99 -1.02 -7.77 1.81
C VAL A 99 -1.08 -9.30 1.66
N ALA A 100 -0.47 -9.86 0.61
CA ALA A 100 -0.64 -11.26 0.21
C ALA A 100 -0.38 -12.32 1.33
N ASP A 101 0.40 -11.98 2.36
CA ASP A 101 0.75 -12.87 3.48
C ASP A 101 -0.23 -12.77 4.69
N THR A 102 -1.13 -11.77 4.72
CA THR A 102 -2.14 -11.60 5.79
C THR A 102 -3.43 -12.42 5.55
N THR A 103 -3.45 -13.29 4.53
CA THR A 103 -4.51 -14.31 4.35
C THR A 103 -4.52 -15.33 5.49
N SER A 104 -3.43 -15.40 6.27
CA SER A 104 -3.35 -16.04 7.56
C SER A 104 -4.28 -15.33 8.55
N VAL A 105 -5.49 -15.85 8.76
CA VAL A 105 -6.36 -15.33 9.82
C VAL A 105 -5.76 -15.72 11.18
N PRO A 106 -5.35 -14.77 12.01
CA PRO A 106 -4.87 -15.03 13.36
C PRO A 106 -6.03 -15.55 14.22
N GLY A 107 -5.79 -16.67 14.90
CA GLY A 107 -6.80 -17.44 15.63
C GLY A 107 -7.27 -18.72 14.93
N VAL A 108 -6.85 -18.97 13.68
CA VAL A 108 -7.13 -20.22 12.95
C VAL A 108 -5.85 -21.03 12.82
N SER A 109 -5.78 -22.16 13.54
CA SER A 109 -4.64 -23.09 13.51
C SER A 109 -4.37 -23.59 12.08
N ARG A 110 -3.10 -23.54 11.63
CA ARG A 110 -2.61 -24.15 10.37
C ARG A 110 -2.74 -25.68 10.30
N TYR A 111 -3.26 -26.29 11.35
CA TYR A 111 -3.61 -27.70 11.43
C TYR A 111 -5.04 -27.81 11.97
N VAL A 112 -5.87 -28.59 11.28
CA VAL A 112 -7.28 -28.93 11.52
C VAL A 112 -8.24 -28.20 10.55
N ASP A 113 -8.72 -28.95 9.56
CA ASP A 113 -9.97 -28.72 8.85
C ASP A 113 -11.07 -28.35 9.86
N ASP A 114 -11.84 -27.30 9.57
CA ASP A 114 -13.17 -27.04 10.14
C ASP A 114 -13.31 -26.11 11.37
N PHE A 115 -12.33 -25.25 11.69
CA PHE A 115 -12.64 -24.05 12.49
C PHE A 115 -13.16 -22.93 11.59
N SER A 116 -14.47 -22.90 11.39
CA SER A 116 -15.18 -21.73 10.88
C SER A 116 -15.78 -20.94 12.05
N GLN A 117 -15.48 -19.64 12.12
CA GLN A 117 -16.27 -18.72 12.94
C GLN A 117 -17.32 -18.09 12.05
N THR A 118 -18.59 -18.29 12.41
CA THR A 118 -19.73 -17.80 11.64
C THR A 118 -20.43 -16.69 12.40
N TYR A 119 -20.69 -15.58 11.70
CA TYR A 119 -21.40 -14.42 12.20
C TYR A 119 -22.59 -14.13 11.29
N ASN A 120 -23.78 -14.06 11.86
CA ASN A 120 -25.00 -13.72 11.14
C ASN A 120 -25.29 -12.25 11.43
N VAL A 121 -25.00 -11.36 10.48
CA VAL A 121 -25.07 -9.91 10.65
C VAL A 121 -26.53 -9.48 10.81
N PRO A 122 -26.97 -9.01 11.98
CA PRO A 122 -28.35 -8.59 12.17
C PRO A 122 -28.77 -7.43 11.25
N ALA A 123 -30.08 -7.26 11.09
CA ALA A 123 -30.60 -6.07 10.42
C ALA A 123 -30.15 -4.80 11.16
N GLY A 124 -29.70 -3.79 10.41
CA GLY A 124 -29.28 -2.50 10.98
C GLY A 124 -27.90 -2.51 11.67
N THR A 125 -27.06 -3.51 11.41
CA THR A 125 -25.69 -3.58 11.92
C THR A 125 -24.69 -3.98 10.84
N PHE A 126 -23.41 -3.79 11.12
CA PHE A 126 -22.30 -4.22 10.27
C PHE A 126 -21.38 -5.20 11.03
N PHE A 127 -20.69 -6.05 10.27
CA PHE A 127 -19.53 -6.80 10.75
C PHE A 127 -18.27 -6.17 10.17
N VAL A 128 -17.28 -5.86 11.01
CA VAL A 128 -16.10 -5.07 10.61
C VAL A 128 -14.80 -5.77 10.96
N LEU A 129 -13.78 -5.64 10.11
CA LEU A 129 -12.42 -6.13 10.36
C LEU A 129 -11.38 -5.03 10.13
N GLY A 130 -10.25 -5.15 10.81
CA GLY A 130 -9.06 -4.38 10.45
C GLY A 130 -8.33 -5.01 9.27
N ASP A 131 -7.64 -4.19 8.48
CA ASP A 131 -6.83 -4.67 7.36
C ASP A 131 -5.56 -5.36 7.86
N ASN A 132 -4.98 -4.88 8.97
CA ASN A 132 -3.92 -5.60 9.68
C ASN A 132 -4.54 -6.67 10.58
N ARG A 133 -4.92 -7.80 9.97
CA ARG A 133 -5.70 -8.87 10.61
C ARG A 133 -5.10 -9.37 11.93
N GLU A 134 -3.78 -9.41 12.05
CA GLU A 134 -3.02 -9.89 13.21
C GLU A 134 -2.93 -8.89 14.35
N GLN A 135 -3.08 -7.61 14.06
CA GLN A 135 -2.97 -6.54 15.06
C GLN A 135 -4.28 -5.79 15.27
N SER A 136 -5.39 -6.35 14.80
CA SER A 136 -6.71 -5.72 14.86
C SER A 136 -7.59 -6.32 15.96
N LEU A 137 -7.96 -5.48 16.92
CA LEU A 137 -9.13 -5.67 17.77
C LEU A 137 -10.37 -5.20 16.99
N ASP A 138 -11.20 -6.14 16.55
CA ASP A 138 -12.35 -5.92 15.68
C ASP A 138 -13.53 -6.86 16.04
N SER A 139 -14.53 -6.99 15.17
CA SER A 139 -15.74 -7.80 15.43
C SER A 139 -15.47 -9.24 15.85
N ARG A 140 -14.29 -9.79 15.56
CA ARG A 140 -13.88 -11.13 16.04
C ARG A 140 -13.69 -11.19 17.57
N HIS A 141 -13.41 -10.06 18.19
CA HIS A 141 -12.94 -9.96 19.57
C HIS A 141 -13.82 -9.05 20.45
N PHE A 142 -14.66 -8.20 19.86
CA PHE A 142 -15.59 -7.36 20.60
C PHE A 142 -16.63 -8.18 21.37
N GLU A 143 -17.09 -7.68 22.52
CA GLU A 143 -18.16 -8.33 23.29
C GLU A 143 -19.45 -8.48 22.46
N ASN A 144 -19.80 -7.43 21.72
CA ASN A 144 -20.79 -7.48 20.64
C ASN A 144 -20.07 -7.37 19.28
N PRO A 145 -20.05 -8.43 18.45
CA PRO A 145 -19.43 -8.41 17.14
C PRO A 145 -20.04 -7.40 16.15
N TYR A 146 -21.28 -6.99 16.37
CA TYR A 146 -22.05 -6.26 15.37
C TYR A 146 -22.13 -4.78 15.71
N ILE A 147 -21.75 -3.94 14.76
CA ILE A 147 -21.72 -2.48 14.93
C ILE A 147 -23.06 -1.90 14.48
N PRO A 148 -23.90 -1.36 15.38
CA PRO A 148 -25.15 -0.73 14.98
C PRO A 148 -24.91 0.48 14.08
N VAL A 149 -25.71 0.65 13.01
CA VAL A 149 -25.47 1.75 12.06
C VAL A 149 -25.54 3.13 12.74
N ASN A 150 -26.38 3.30 13.76
CA ASN A 150 -26.49 4.55 14.52
C ASN A 150 -25.27 4.88 15.40
N ARG A 151 -24.31 3.95 15.53
CA ARG A 151 -23.01 4.16 16.20
C ARG A 151 -21.90 4.50 15.20
N VAL A 152 -22.17 4.37 13.90
CA VAL A 152 -21.23 4.78 12.86
C VAL A 152 -21.32 6.29 12.71
N ARG A 153 -20.16 6.95 12.86
CA ARG A 153 -20.02 8.40 12.76
C ARG A 153 -19.94 8.86 11.30
N GLY A 154 -19.43 8.01 10.42
CA GLY A 154 -19.37 8.25 8.98
C GLY A 154 -18.31 7.38 8.31
N LYS A 155 -18.12 7.62 7.01
CA LYS A 155 -17.12 6.93 6.19
C LYS A 155 -15.81 7.69 6.18
N TYR A 156 -14.70 6.97 6.20
CA TYR A 156 -13.42 7.53 5.80
C TYR A 156 -13.55 8.14 4.40
N ALA A 157 -13.13 9.39 4.25
CA ALA A 157 -13.24 10.12 2.98
C ALA A 157 -11.87 10.48 2.41
N VAL A 158 -11.06 11.21 3.19
CA VAL A 158 -9.77 11.73 2.76
C VAL A 158 -8.89 12.04 3.97
N ASN A 159 -7.58 11.94 3.85
CA ASN A 159 -6.66 12.41 4.89
C ASN A 159 -6.67 13.97 4.98
N VAL A 160 -6.93 14.55 6.18
CA VAL A 160 -7.06 16.02 6.42
C VAL A 160 -5.72 16.68 6.57
N PHE A 161 -4.82 15.98 7.26
CA PHE A 161 -3.40 16.26 7.17
C PHE A 161 -2.84 15.28 6.13
N GLU A 162 -3.40 15.36 4.93
CA GLU A 162 -2.49 15.79 3.89
C GLU A 162 -2.15 17.29 4.14
N GLU A 163 -1.27 17.63 5.10
CA GLU A 163 -0.03 18.24 4.55
C GLU A 163 0.31 17.20 3.52
N GLU A 164 0.32 17.49 2.21
CA GLU A 164 0.99 16.60 1.27
C GLU A 164 2.10 15.99 2.11
N GLN A 165 1.99 14.73 2.56
CA GLN A 165 3.19 14.07 2.98
C GLN A 165 3.82 14.13 1.62
N PRO A 166 4.82 15.00 1.36
CA PRO A 166 5.38 15.03 0.04
C PRO A 166 5.81 13.59 -0.07
N VAL A 167 5.09 12.77 -0.83
CA VAL A 167 5.40 11.38 -0.70
C VAL A 167 6.62 11.35 -1.55
N ASN A 168 7.73 11.33 -0.82
CA ASN A 168 8.91 11.95 -1.33
C ASN A 168 9.68 10.94 -2.17
N TRP A 169 8.92 10.12 -2.90
CA TRP A 169 9.41 9.39 -4.02
C TRP A 169 10.03 10.43 -4.93
N SER A 170 11.29 10.20 -5.25
CA SER A 170 11.77 10.81 -6.46
C SER A 170 11.06 10.10 -7.63
N THR A 171 10.90 10.79 -8.76
CA THR A 171 10.28 10.22 -9.94
C THR A 171 11.32 10.04 -11.01
N VAL A 172 11.30 8.88 -11.66
CA VAL A 172 12.01 8.66 -12.92
C VAL A 172 10.98 8.64 -14.03
N VAL A 173 11.10 9.54 -15.00
CA VAL A 173 10.25 9.55 -16.20
C VAL A 173 11.07 9.04 -17.36
N ILE A 174 10.64 7.93 -17.97
CA ILE A 174 11.21 7.42 -19.21
C ILE A 174 10.35 7.92 -20.36
N HIS A 175 10.95 8.65 -21.29
CA HIS A 175 10.27 9.16 -22.49
C HIS A 175 10.39 8.12 -23.60
N THR A 176 9.33 7.34 -23.81
CA THR A 176 9.24 6.33 -24.88
C THR A 176 8.50 6.90 -26.10
N ASP A 177 8.47 6.16 -27.20
CA ASP A 177 7.71 6.51 -28.40
C ASP A 177 6.19 6.61 -28.15
N ASP A 178 5.67 5.85 -27.18
CA ASP A 178 4.24 5.84 -26.81
C ASP A 178 3.90 6.92 -25.76
N GLY A 179 4.91 7.62 -25.22
CA GLY A 179 4.76 8.73 -24.29
C GLY A 179 5.62 8.60 -23.02
N PRO A 180 5.52 9.57 -22.10
CA PRO A 180 6.26 9.53 -20.85
C PRO A 180 5.68 8.46 -19.90
N VAL A 181 6.56 7.64 -19.34
CA VAL A 181 6.25 6.58 -18.39
C VAL A 181 6.88 6.93 -17.04
N PRO A 182 6.09 7.37 -16.04
CA PRO A 182 6.61 7.71 -14.73
C PRO A 182 6.79 6.47 -13.84
N PHE A 183 7.87 6.46 -13.07
CA PHE A 183 8.13 5.51 -12.00
C PHE A 183 8.37 6.26 -10.69
N ASN A 184 7.69 5.86 -9.63
CA ASN A 184 7.95 6.30 -8.27
C ASN A 184 9.13 5.49 -7.71
N VAL A 185 10.20 6.16 -7.31
CA VAL A 185 11.44 5.49 -6.93
C VAL A 185 11.93 5.87 -5.54
N GLU A 186 12.42 4.87 -4.83
CA GLU A 186 13.40 5.07 -3.76
C GLU A 186 14.78 5.35 -4.36
N VAL A 187 15.59 6.18 -3.70
CA VAL A 187 16.90 6.59 -4.21
C VAL A 187 18.02 5.93 -3.41
N ALA A 188 18.95 5.30 -4.13
CA ALA A 188 20.14 4.67 -3.55
C ALA A 188 21.42 5.41 -3.97
N GLU A 189 21.94 6.24 -3.08
CA GLU A 189 23.13 7.09 -3.30
C GLU A 189 24.33 6.66 -2.47
N THR A 190 24.10 6.10 -1.27
CA THR A 190 25.18 5.61 -0.43
C THR A 190 25.52 4.17 -0.80
N GLN A 191 26.75 3.76 -0.49
CA GLN A 191 27.16 2.37 -0.72
C GLN A 191 26.22 1.37 -0.01
N ASP A 192 25.80 1.68 1.22
CA ASP A 192 24.90 0.82 2.00
C ASP A 192 23.51 0.73 1.36
N GLN A 193 22.94 1.84 0.90
CA GLN A 193 21.67 1.85 0.16
C GLN A 193 21.78 1.02 -1.14
N ARG A 194 22.87 1.19 -1.90
CA ARG A 194 23.11 0.43 -3.13
C ARG A 194 23.31 -1.06 -2.87
N MET A 195 23.98 -1.43 -1.77
CA MET A 195 24.13 -2.83 -1.38
C MET A 195 22.81 -3.43 -0.90
N GLN A 196 21.97 -2.64 -0.21
CA GLN A 196 20.66 -3.07 0.25
C GLN A 196 19.68 -3.31 -0.90
N GLY A 197 19.60 -2.37 -1.85
CA GLY A 197 18.72 -2.48 -3.00
C GLY A 197 17.27 -2.86 -2.63
N LEU A 198 16.66 -3.68 -3.48
CA LEU A 198 15.32 -4.26 -3.27
C LEU A 198 15.33 -5.58 -2.48
N MET A 199 16.40 -5.90 -1.72
CA MET A 199 16.47 -7.14 -0.95
C MET A 199 15.31 -7.27 0.04
N PHE A 200 14.87 -8.52 0.27
CA PHE A 200 13.84 -8.91 1.24
C PHE A 200 12.42 -8.39 0.96
N ARG A 201 12.20 -7.69 -0.17
CA ARG A 201 10.86 -7.30 -0.61
C ARG A 201 10.15 -8.48 -1.25
N GLU A 202 8.95 -8.77 -0.78
CA GLU A 202 8.10 -9.85 -1.30
C GLU A 202 7.30 -9.44 -2.54
N SER A 203 7.04 -8.14 -2.67
CA SER A 203 6.37 -7.52 -3.82
C SER A 203 7.01 -6.18 -4.18
N LEU A 204 6.73 -5.73 -5.40
CA LEU A 204 6.98 -4.39 -5.90
C LEU A 204 5.81 -4.05 -6.82
N ASP A 205 5.13 -2.94 -6.53
CA ASP A 205 4.01 -2.51 -7.34
C ASP A 205 4.48 -2.00 -8.70
N ARG A 206 3.64 -2.17 -9.73
CA ARG A 206 3.95 -1.66 -11.07
C ARG A 206 4.11 -0.14 -11.04
N GLY A 207 5.08 0.39 -11.76
CA GLY A 207 5.39 1.81 -11.73
C GLY A 207 6.15 2.25 -10.48
N TYR A 208 6.63 1.29 -9.67
CA TYR A 208 7.54 1.55 -8.56
C TYR A 208 8.91 0.90 -8.83
N GLY A 209 9.94 1.47 -8.25
CA GLY A 209 11.30 0.96 -8.39
C GLY A 209 12.29 1.55 -7.42
N MET A 210 13.56 1.27 -7.67
CA MET A 210 14.68 1.91 -6.99
C MET A 210 15.67 2.47 -8.00
N TYR A 211 16.08 3.71 -7.78
CA TYR A 211 16.99 4.45 -8.64
C TYR A 211 18.34 4.63 -7.96
N PHE A 212 19.35 3.98 -8.52
CA PHE A 212 20.71 3.97 -8.03
C PHE A 212 21.49 5.08 -8.72
N ILE A 213 22.13 5.94 -7.93
CA ILE A 213 22.95 7.05 -8.41
C ILE A 213 24.40 6.76 -8.05
N PHE A 214 25.30 6.84 -9.04
CA PHE A 214 26.73 6.65 -8.88
C PHE A 214 27.48 7.97 -9.02
N ASP A 215 28.58 8.11 -8.25
CA ASP A 215 29.42 9.30 -8.28
C ASP A 215 30.13 9.46 -9.63
N GLU A 216 30.53 8.34 -10.24
CA GLU A 216 31.22 8.26 -11.51
C GLU A 216 30.48 7.33 -12.47
N GLU A 217 30.53 7.67 -13.76
CA GLU A 217 30.02 6.80 -14.82
C GLU A 217 31.00 5.67 -15.09
N ALA A 218 30.55 4.42 -14.90
CA ALA A 218 31.39 3.24 -15.06
C ALA A 218 30.58 2.01 -15.47
N VAL A 219 31.26 0.93 -15.86
CA VAL A 219 30.60 -0.37 -15.99
C VAL A 219 30.27 -0.88 -14.59
N VAL A 220 28.98 -0.92 -14.26
CA VAL A 220 28.47 -1.34 -12.95
C VAL A 220 27.80 -2.70 -13.06
N ALA A 221 27.77 -3.46 -11.97
CA ALA A 221 27.15 -4.78 -11.95
C ALA A 221 26.30 -4.99 -10.69
N PHE A 222 25.15 -5.63 -10.89
CA PHE A 222 24.19 -5.91 -9.83
C PHE A 222 24.10 -7.41 -9.57
N TRP A 223 23.63 -7.79 -8.38
CA TRP A 223 23.27 -9.16 -8.04
C TRP A 223 21.86 -9.19 -7.46
N MET A 224 21.27 -10.38 -7.42
CA MET A 224 19.91 -10.60 -6.89
C MET A 224 19.93 -11.33 -5.54
N LYS A 225 21.02 -11.20 -4.77
CA LYS A 225 21.16 -11.84 -3.46
C LYS A 225 20.03 -11.35 -2.53
N ASN A 226 19.27 -12.26 -1.95
CA ASN A 226 18.12 -12.00 -1.06
C ASN A 226 16.97 -11.16 -1.65
N THR A 227 17.00 -10.80 -2.94
CA THR A 227 15.85 -10.24 -3.66
C THR A 227 14.86 -11.37 -3.95
N LEU A 228 13.59 -11.22 -3.54
CA LEU A 228 12.58 -12.29 -3.65
C LEU A 228 11.75 -12.21 -4.94
N ILE A 229 11.78 -11.06 -5.60
CA ILE A 229 11.06 -10.78 -6.84
C ILE A 229 12.03 -10.70 -8.03
N PRO A 230 11.61 -11.14 -9.24
CA PRO A 230 12.39 -10.92 -10.45
C PRO A 230 12.30 -9.45 -10.89
N LEU A 231 13.40 -8.91 -11.42
CA LEU A 231 13.52 -7.49 -11.77
C LEU A 231 14.00 -7.28 -13.20
N ASP A 232 13.66 -6.13 -13.78
CA ASP A 232 14.37 -5.56 -14.91
C ASP A 232 15.33 -4.47 -14.38
N MET A 233 16.54 -4.40 -14.94
CA MET A 233 17.56 -3.38 -14.61
C MET A 233 17.83 -2.53 -15.85
N ILE A 234 17.56 -1.24 -15.75
CA ILE A 234 17.73 -0.26 -16.81
C ILE A 234 18.95 0.60 -16.48
N PHE A 235 20.00 0.51 -17.29
CA PHE A 235 21.26 1.22 -17.09
C PHE A 235 21.27 2.49 -17.96
N VAL A 236 21.60 3.62 -17.35
CA VAL A 236 21.49 4.96 -17.95
C VAL A 236 22.84 5.68 -17.85
N ASP A 237 23.25 6.32 -18.94
CA ASP A 237 24.48 7.14 -19.00
C ASP A 237 24.33 8.48 -18.25
N ASP A 238 25.43 9.25 -18.18
CA ASP A 238 25.44 10.55 -17.52
C ASP A 238 24.63 11.65 -18.23
N GLN A 239 24.27 11.43 -19.50
CA GLN A 239 23.41 12.31 -20.30
C GLN A 239 21.92 11.98 -20.16
N GLY A 240 21.59 10.88 -19.48
CA GLY A 240 20.21 10.44 -19.26
C GLY A 240 19.64 9.58 -20.38
N TYR A 241 20.44 8.78 -21.09
CA TYR A 241 19.95 7.82 -22.08
C TYR A 241 20.14 6.38 -21.63
N ILE A 242 19.16 5.53 -21.91
CA ILE A 242 19.25 4.10 -21.63
C ILE A 242 20.32 3.47 -22.53
N VAL A 243 21.40 2.94 -21.94
CA VAL A 243 22.50 2.29 -22.67
C VAL A 243 22.42 0.77 -22.65
N HIS A 244 21.76 0.18 -21.65
CA HIS A 244 21.61 -1.27 -21.53
C HIS A 244 20.38 -1.61 -20.69
N ILE A 245 19.73 -2.73 -21.03
CA ILE A 245 18.63 -3.29 -20.23
C ILE A 245 18.91 -4.77 -19.97
N VAL A 246 18.90 -5.17 -18.71
CA VAL A 246 18.85 -6.57 -18.30
C VAL A 246 17.41 -6.88 -17.92
N LYS A 247 16.80 -7.81 -18.65
CA LYS A 247 15.41 -8.23 -18.39
C LYS A 247 15.38 -9.51 -17.56
N ARG A 248 14.39 -9.63 -16.68
CA ARG A 248 14.11 -10.86 -15.90
C ARG A 248 15.31 -11.36 -15.08
N ALA A 249 16.05 -10.47 -14.43
CA ALA A 249 17.04 -10.85 -13.43
C ALA A 249 16.35 -11.70 -12.34
N GLN A 250 16.90 -12.88 -12.06
CA GLN A 250 16.24 -13.87 -11.21
C GLN A 250 16.68 -13.77 -9.74
N PRO A 251 15.75 -13.93 -8.77
CA PRO A 251 16.05 -14.07 -7.34
C PRO A 251 17.19 -15.04 -7.04
N CYS A 252 18.04 -14.70 -6.06
CA CYS A 252 19.13 -15.55 -5.63
C CYS A 252 19.22 -15.63 -4.10
N LYS A 253 19.08 -16.83 -3.54
CA LYS A 253 19.25 -17.10 -2.09
C LYS A 253 20.58 -17.76 -1.73
N ARG A 254 21.47 -17.95 -2.71
CA ARG A 254 22.77 -18.64 -2.53
C ARG A 254 23.83 -17.64 -2.09
N GLU A 255 24.90 -18.15 -1.49
CA GLU A 255 26.02 -17.31 -1.05
C GLU A 255 26.73 -16.60 -2.22
N ARG A 256 26.84 -17.29 -3.36
CA ARG A 256 27.35 -16.74 -4.63
C ARG A 256 26.21 -16.61 -5.64
N CYS A 257 25.95 -15.39 -6.08
CA CYS A 257 24.91 -15.07 -7.06
C CYS A 257 25.51 -14.73 -8.43
N LEU A 258 24.74 -14.96 -9.48
CA LEU A 258 25.03 -14.41 -10.80
C LEU A 258 25.04 -12.88 -10.70
N THR A 259 25.99 -12.25 -11.40
CA THR A 259 26.04 -10.81 -11.56
C THR A 259 25.53 -10.40 -12.93
N TYR A 260 24.92 -9.22 -12.99
CA TYR A 260 24.32 -8.62 -14.17
C TYR A 260 25.06 -7.31 -14.46
N PRO A 261 26.16 -7.33 -15.23
CA PRO A 261 26.91 -6.13 -15.57
C PRO A 261 26.20 -5.31 -16.66
N SER A 262 26.35 -3.99 -16.60
CA SER A 262 26.07 -3.12 -17.73
C SER A 262 27.01 -3.46 -18.90
N LYS A 263 26.52 -3.36 -20.14
CA LYS A 263 27.38 -3.51 -21.33
C LYS A 263 28.24 -2.28 -21.59
N PHE A 264 27.74 -1.11 -21.19
CA PHE A 264 28.36 0.20 -21.38
C PHE A 264 28.42 0.93 -20.04
N PRO A 265 29.27 1.97 -19.91
CA PRO A 265 29.30 2.81 -18.73
C PRO A 265 27.91 3.37 -18.42
N ALA A 266 27.55 3.37 -17.15
CA ALA A 266 26.29 3.90 -16.65
C ALA A 266 26.56 4.72 -15.38
N LYS A 267 25.87 5.84 -15.26
CA LYS A 267 25.88 6.70 -14.07
C LYS A 267 24.66 6.46 -13.19
N TYR A 268 23.59 5.92 -13.78
CA TYR A 268 22.35 5.61 -13.06
C TYR A 268 21.84 4.22 -13.43
N VAL A 269 21.11 3.60 -12.50
CA VAL A 269 20.40 2.35 -12.76
C VAL A 269 19.01 2.42 -12.15
N LEU A 270 17.99 2.05 -12.90
CA LEU A 270 16.62 1.87 -12.42
C LEU A 270 16.30 0.38 -12.33
N GLU A 271 16.01 -0.12 -11.12
CA GLU A 271 15.42 -1.44 -10.89
C GLU A 271 13.90 -1.33 -10.79
N ILE A 272 13.18 -2.10 -11.62
CA ILE A 272 11.71 -2.18 -11.64
C ILE A 272 11.26 -3.64 -11.72
N GLY A 273 9.96 -3.90 -11.57
CA GLY A 273 9.40 -5.24 -11.69
C GLY A 273 9.75 -5.88 -13.03
N SER A 274 10.04 -7.19 -13.00
CA SER A 274 10.33 -7.96 -14.21
C SER A 274 9.23 -7.81 -15.26
N LEU A 275 9.63 -7.65 -16.52
CA LEU A 275 8.76 -7.44 -17.70
C LEU A 275 8.06 -6.10 -17.80
N GLU A 276 8.26 -5.17 -16.87
CA GLU A 276 7.72 -3.81 -17.01
C GLU A 276 8.33 -3.08 -18.21
N THR A 277 9.60 -3.34 -18.55
CA THR A 277 10.20 -2.79 -19.77
C THR A 277 9.45 -3.19 -21.04
N ASN A 278 8.93 -4.42 -21.10
CA ASN A 278 8.12 -4.88 -22.22
C ASN A 278 6.71 -4.30 -22.20
N HIS A 279 6.13 -4.15 -21.02
CA HIS A 279 4.77 -3.63 -20.87
C HIS A 279 4.67 -2.17 -21.30
N PHE A 280 5.68 -1.37 -20.97
CA PHE A 280 5.71 0.06 -21.23
C PHE A 280 6.47 0.47 -22.51
N GLY A 281 6.92 -0.51 -23.30
CA GLY A 281 7.64 -0.22 -24.55
C GLY A 281 8.98 0.50 -24.34
N ILE A 282 9.67 0.22 -23.23
CA ILE A 282 10.96 0.86 -22.90
C ILE A 282 12.10 0.17 -23.67
N GLU A 283 12.88 0.97 -24.39
CA GLU A 283 13.94 0.53 -25.28
C GLU A 283 15.29 1.21 -24.97
N ILE A 284 16.36 0.65 -25.54
CA ILE A 284 17.70 1.25 -25.46
C ILE A 284 17.68 2.52 -26.31
N GLY A 285 18.14 3.64 -25.75
CA GLY A 285 18.13 4.95 -26.38
C GLY A 285 17.04 5.90 -25.88
N ASP A 286 16.06 5.41 -25.11
CA ASP A 286 15.05 6.28 -24.50
C ASP A 286 15.70 7.27 -23.52
N ARG A 287 15.14 8.48 -23.46
CA ARG A 287 15.58 9.51 -22.53
C ARG A 287 14.95 9.28 -21.16
N VAL A 288 15.77 9.40 -20.13
CA VAL A 288 15.41 9.27 -18.72
C VAL A 288 15.58 10.61 -18.03
N GLU A 289 14.53 11.03 -17.33
CA GLU A 289 14.51 12.25 -16.55
C GLU A 289 14.27 11.92 -15.08
N PHE A 290 15.09 12.47 -14.20
CA PHE A 290 14.98 12.26 -12.77
C PHE A 290 14.51 13.54 -12.07
N ILE A 291 13.37 13.45 -11.39
CA ILE A 291 12.77 14.51 -10.61
C ILE A 291 12.94 14.13 -9.14
N ARG A 292 13.81 14.85 -8.43
CA ARG A 292 14.07 14.58 -7.02
C ARG A 292 12.91 15.07 -6.16
N GLY A 293 12.43 14.22 -5.26
CA GLY A 293 11.50 14.63 -4.20
C GLY A 293 12.20 15.45 -3.10
N ASN A 294 11.49 16.40 -2.50
CA ASN A 294 11.86 17.13 -1.27
C ASN A 294 11.86 16.26 0.02
N SER A 295 12.99 15.66 0.36
CA SER A 295 13.13 14.77 1.54
C SER A 295 13.39 15.55 2.82
#